data_AF-A0A255Z2G5-F1
#
_entry.id   AF-A0A255Z2G5-F1
#
_cell.length_a   1.000
_cell.length_b   1.000
_cell.length_c   1.000
_cell.angle_alpha   90.00
_cell.angle_beta   90.00
_cell.angle_gamma   90.00
#
_symmetry.space_group_name_H-M   'P 1'
#
loop_
_entity.id
_entity.type
_entity.pdbx_description
1 polymer ?
#
loop_
_entity_poly.entity_id
_entity_poly.type
_entity_poly.pdbx_seq_one_letter_code
_entity_poly.pdbx_strand_id
1 'polypeptide(L)'
;MVVLKQVRKAAVPAITVLAMAGLLSGCGLFGGHDAPDEFMVVARAPLEVPPDFALRPPQPGSPRPQEMERDTRSQASVFGASTAGSGALIDPRTNPQQTIGEGALLAQAGADAANPDIRAIVDRENPGVVVGSPTFLDKLMFWKDDQNPEVLPPPGGTLSTTRETGK
;
A
#
# COMPACT_ATOMS: atom_id res chain seq x y z
N MET A 1 72.39 25.41 6.92
CA MET A 1 71.15 24.69 7.30
C MET A 1 69.87 25.56 7.25
N VAL A 2 69.96 26.91 7.27
CA VAL A 2 68.80 27.83 7.28
C VAL A 2 68.17 28.03 5.88
N VAL A 3 68.99 28.08 4.82
CA VAL A 3 68.54 28.32 3.43
C VAL A 3 67.62 27.21 2.90
N LEU A 4 67.94 25.94 3.20
CA LEU A 4 67.12 24.80 2.78
C LEU A 4 65.74 24.76 3.46
N LYS A 5 65.64 25.33 4.66
CA LYS A 5 64.38 25.42 5.42
C LYS A 5 63.49 26.57 4.91
N GLN A 6 64.09 27.64 4.40
CA GLN A 6 63.40 28.77 3.76
C GLN A 6 62.81 28.37 2.39
N VAL A 7 63.59 27.69 1.54
CA VAL A 7 63.12 27.21 0.23
C VAL A 7 61.95 26.22 0.37
N ARG A 8 61.98 25.33 1.36
CA ARG A 8 60.87 24.41 1.65
C ARG A 8 59.59 25.11 2.12
N LYS A 9 59.69 26.22 2.84
CA LYS A 9 58.51 26.99 3.30
C LYS A 9 57.83 27.76 2.16
N ALA A 10 58.59 28.22 1.16
CA ALA A 10 58.07 28.93 0.00
C ALA A 10 57.62 28.00 -1.14
N ALA A 11 58.19 26.80 -1.25
CA ALA A 11 57.82 25.83 -2.29
C ALA A 11 56.44 25.18 -2.04
N VAL A 12 56.07 24.95 -0.79
CA VAL A 12 54.77 24.34 -0.44
C VAL A 12 53.56 25.17 -0.93
N PRO A 13 53.46 26.49 -0.67
CA PRO A 13 52.32 27.27 -1.16
C PRO A 13 52.30 27.40 -2.69
N ALA A 14 53.48 27.48 -3.34
CA ALA A 14 53.57 27.59 -4.79
C ALA A 14 53.09 26.31 -5.50
N ILE A 15 53.45 25.14 -4.98
CA ILE A 15 53.00 23.84 -5.51
C ILE A 15 51.49 23.66 -5.31
N THR A 16 50.94 24.09 -4.17
CA THR A 16 49.49 24.00 -3.93
C THR A 16 48.68 24.91 -4.86
N VAL A 17 49.17 26.11 -5.17
CA VAL A 17 48.49 27.02 -6.11
C VAL A 17 48.52 26.46 -7.53
N LEU A 18 49.65 25.91 -7.97
CA LEU A 18 49.78 25.30 -9.29
C LEU A 18 48.91 24.04 -9.42
N ALA A 19 48.83 23.22 -8.37
CA ALA A 19 47.97 22.04 -8.33
C ALA A 19 46.48 22.43 -8.38
N MET A 20 46.07 23.50 -7.67
CA MET A 20 44.68 23.98 -7.71
C MET A 20 44.30 24.56 -9.09
N ALA A 21 45.22 25.27 -9.74
CA ALA A 21 44.99 25.81 -11.09
C ALA A 21 44.86 24.71 -12.16
N GLY A 22 45.60 23.60 -12.00
CA GLY A 22 45.47 22.43 -12.88
C GLY A 22 44.12 21.70 -12.71
N LEU A 23 43.60 21.61 -11.48
CA LEU A 23 42.30 20.99 -11.18
C LEU A 23 41.11 21.79 -11.75
N LEU A 24 41.23 23.10 -11.95
CA LEU A 24 40.17 23.94 -12.50
C LEU A 24 40.09 23.93 -14.04
N SER A 25 41.12 23.46 -14.74
CA SER A 25 41.21 23.55 -16.21
C SER A 25 40.59 22.34 -16.95
N GLY A 26 39.76 21.55 -16.28
CA GLY A 26 39.35 20.21 -16.73
C GLY A 26 38.14 20.08 -17.66
N CYS A 27 37.33 21.13 -17.90
CA CYS A 27 36.00 20.92 -18.50
C CYS A 27 35.71 21.70 -19.80
N GLY A 28 36.67 21.82 -20.72
CA GLY A 28 36.36 22.43 -22.02
C GLY A 28 37.27 22.10 -23.20
N LEU A 29 38.40 21.42 -22.97
CA LEU A 29 39.38 21.19 -24.04
C LEU A 29 39.17 19.88 -24.82
N PHE A 30 38.36 18.95 -24.31
CA PHE A 30 38.25 17.58 -24.86
C PHE A 30 36.81 17.12 -25.18
N GLY A 31 35.90 18.04 -25.47
CA GLY A 31 34.50 17.65 -25.71
C GLY A 31 33.77 18.63 -26.60
N GLY A 32 34.06 18.58 -27.89
CA GLY A 32 33.12 19.10 -28.88
C GLY A 32 31.79 18.37 -28.71
N HIS A 33 30.70 19.14 -28.65
CA HIS A 33 29.37 18.58 -28.60
C HIS A 33 29.05 17.95 -29.95
N ASP A 34 29.33 16.65 -30.10
CA ASP A 34 28.77 15.84 -31.18
C ASP A 34 27.30 15.59 -30.84
N ALA A 35 26.46 16.60 -31.14
CA ALA A 35 25.02 16.43 -31.10
C ALA A 35 24.66 15.31 -32.10
N PRO A 36 23.92 14.27 -31.67
CA PRO A 36 23.51 13.21 -32.57
C PRO A 36 22.64 13.79 -33.69
N ASP A 37 22.92 13.38 -34.94
CA ASP A 37 22.23 13.86 -36.12
C ASP A 37 20.73 13.51 -36.05
N GLU A 38 19.93 14.56 -35.87
CA GLU A 38 18.47 14.54 -35.71
C GLU A 38 17.72 14.08 -36.96
N PHE A 39 18.40 13.93 -38.10
CA PHE A 39 17.85 13.38 -39.34
C PHE A 39 18.29 11.95 -39.63
N MET A 40 19.06 11.31 -38.74
CA MET A 40 19.44 9.91 -38.91
C MET A 40 18.23 8.98 -38.77
N VAL A 41 17.81 8.40 -39.90
CA VAL A 41 16.75 7.39 -39.94
C VAL A 41 17.33 6.03 -39.52
N VAL A 42 17.00 5.60 -38.31
CA VAL A 42 17.29 4.23 -37.86
C VAL A 42 16.19 3.30 -38.35
N ALA A 43 16.55 2.21 -39.03
CA ALA A 43 15.61 1.17 -39.41
C ALA A 43 15.04 0.50 -38.16
N ARG A 44 13.72 0.64 -37.95
CA ARG A 44 13.02 -0.09 -36.89
C ARG A 44 12.76 -1.52 -37.34
N ALA A 45 12.82 -2.46 -36.41
CA ALA A 45 12.39 -3.83 -36.67
C ALA A 45 10.96 -3.83 -37.27
N PRO A 46 10.66 -4.72 -38.23
CA PRO A 46 9.32 -4.81 -38.79
C PRO A 46 8.28 -5.05 -37.68
N LEU A 47 7.11 -4.43 -37.80
CA LEU A 47 6.01 -4.72 -36.89
C LEU A 47 5.44 -6.10 -37.23
N GLU A 48 5.67 -7.07 -36.35
CA GLU A 48 4.99 -8.36 -36.39
C GLU A 48 3.56 -8.17 -35.90
N VAL A 49 2.60 -8.45 -36.77
CA VAL A 49 1.19 -8.51 -36.41
C VAL A 49 1.00 -9.80 -35.60
N PRO A 50 0.56 -9.72 -34.33
CA PRO A 50 0.29 -10.92 -33.55
C PRO A 50 -0.75 -11.80 -34.25
N PRO A 51 -0.70 -13.12 -34.08
CA PRO A 51 -1.72 -14.00 -34.65
C PRO A 51 -3.11 -13.54 -34.17
N ASP A 52 -4.01 -13.31 -35.11
CA ASP A 52 -5.41 -13.02 -34.83
C ASP A 52 -6.01 -14.25 -34.15
N PHE A 53 -5.99 -14.26 -32.81
CA PHE A 53 -6.77 -15.22 -32.07
C PHE A 53 -8.23 -14.87 -32.29
N ALA A 54 -8.88 -15.60 -33.19
CA ALA A 54 -10.34 -15.67 -33.28
C ALA A 54 -10.89 -16.37 -32.03
N LEU A 55 -10.59 -15.82 -30.85
CA LEU A 55 -11.26 -16.18 -29.62
C LEU A 55 -12.73 -15.87 -29.86
N ARG A 56 -13.57 -16.90 -29.80
CA ARG A 56 -15.01 -16.67 -29.75
C ARG A 56 -15.26 -15.74 -28.57
N PRO A 57 -15.91 -14.59 -28.78
CA PRO A 57 -16.34 -13.76 -27.69
C PRO A 57 -17.08 -14.65 -26.67
N PRO A 58 -16.78 -14.54 -25.37
CA PRO A 58 -17.46 -15.33 -24.36
C PRO A 58 -18.96 -15.05 -24.49
N GLN A 59 -19.77 -16.11 -24.48
CA GLN A 59 -21.21 -15.95 -24.62
C GLN A 59 -21.72 -15.05 -23.49
N PRO A 60 -22.56 -14.04 -23.81
CA PRO A 60 -23.18 -13.20 -22.79
C PRO A 60 -23.89 -14.08 -21.75
N GLY A 61 -23.53 -13.94 -20.47
CA GLY A 61 -24.09 -14.72 -19.36
C GLY A 61 -23.37 -16.03 -19.02
N SER A 62 -22.30 -16.41 -19.72
CA SER A 62 -21.43 -17.50 -19.26
C SER A 62 -20.69 -17.10 -17.97
N PRO A 63 -20.60 -17.98 -16.95
CA PRO A 63 -19.87 -17.68 -15.72
C PRO A 63 -18.42 -17.34 -16.06
N ARG A 64 -17.99 -16.12 -15.70
CA ARG A 64 -16.62 -15.69 -15.89
C ARG A 64 -15.76 -16.35 -14.81
N PRO A 65 -14.76 -17.18 -15.15
CA PRO A 65 -13.87 -17.76 -14.14
C PRO A 65 -13.18 -16.71 -13.28
N GLN A 66 -12.94 -15.52 -13.85
CA GLN A 66 -12.33 -14.39 -13.15
C GLN A 66 -13.25 -13.71 -12.12
N GLU A 67 -14.56 -13.98 -12.15
CA GLU A 67 -15.55 -13.41 -11.22
C GLU A 67 -15.62 -14.25 -9.94
N MET A 68 -15.66 -15.58 -10.07
CA MET A 68 -15.55 -16.50 -8.91
C MET A 68 -14.23 -16.30 -8.15
N GLU A 69 -13.10 -16.16 -8.85
CA GLU A 69 -11.79 -15.89 -8.23
C GLU A 69 -11.72 -14.51 -7.55
N ARG A 70 -12.44 -13.52 -8.07
CA ARG A 70 -12.50 -12.19 -7.44
C ARG A 70 -13.38 -12.19 -6.20
N ASP A 71 -14.48 -12.94 -6.21
CA ASP A 71 -15.35 -13.08 -5.05
C ASP A 71 -14.62 -13.81 -3.91
N THR A 72 -13.92 -14.90 -4.18
CA THR A 72 -13.13 -15.61 -3.16
C THR A 72 -11.98 -14.75 -2.61
N ARG A 73 -11.27 -14.02 -3.48
CA ARG A 73 -10.17 -13.13 -3.09
C ARG A 73 -10.67 -11.91 -2.31
N SER A 74 -11.80 -11.34 -2.69
CA SER A 74 -12.40 -10.20 -2.00
C SER A 74 -12.87 -10.60 -0.59
N GLN A 75 -13.53 -11.75 -0.47
CA GLN A 75 -13.92 -12.32 0.84
C GLN A 75 -12.68 -12.55 1.73
N ALA A 76 -11.62 -13.14 1.20
CA ALA A 76 -10.36 -13.32 1.93
C ALA A 76 -9.67 -12.00 2.30
N SER A 77 -9.86 -10.92 1.52
CA SER A 77 -9.31 -9.60 1.87
C SER A 77 -10.13 -8.88 2.94
N VAL A 78 -11.45 -9.00 2.93
CA VAL A 78 -12.36 -8.31 3.86
C VAL A 78 -12.36 -8.98 5.22
N PHE A 79 -12.40 -10.31 5.26
CA PHE A 79 -12.47 -11.08 6.50
C PHE A 79 -11.08 -11.55 6.99
N GLY A 80 -10.02 -11.15 6.30
CA GLY A 80 -8.70 -11.79 6.40
C GLY A 80 -8.76 -13.19 5.81
N ALA A 81 -7.59 -13.76 5.48
CA ALA A 81 -7.46 -15.09 4.89
C ALA A 81 -7.86 -16.20 5.88
N SER A 82 -9.07 -16.15 6.43
CA SER A 82 -9.67 -17.23 7.20
C SER A 82 -9.94 -18.37 6.22
N THR A 83 -8.97 -19.28 6.13
CA THR A 83 -9.22 -20.60 5.57
C THR A 83 -10.42 -21.19 6.29
N ALA A 84 -11.49 -21.37 5.53
CA ALA A 84 -12.73 -22.09 5.82
C ALA A 84 -12.89 -22.63 7.26
N GLY A 85 -13.87 -22.06 7.98
CA GLY A 85 -14.63 -22.82 8.98
C GLY A 85 -14.28 -22.61 10.46
N SER A 86 -13.23 -21.88 10.77
CA SER A 86 -12.95 -21.48 12.15
C SER A 86 -12.68 -19.98 12.19
N GLY A 87 -13.42 -19.24 13.02
CA GLY A 87 -13.10 -17.85 13.40
C GLY A 87 -11.77 -17.71 14.15
N ALA A 88 -10.82 -18.60 13.89
CA ALA A 88 -9.45 -18.53 14.35
C ALA A 88 -8.77 -17.39 13.61
N LEU A 89 -8.55 -16.30 14.35
CA LEU A 89 -7.68 -15.22 13.95
C LEU A 89 -6.30 -15.82 13.61
N ILE A 90 -5.86 -15.71 12.37
CA ILE A 90 -4.49 -16.07 11.99
C ILE A 90 -3.56 -15.13 12.75
N ASP A 91 -2.70 -15.69 13.60
CA ASP A 91 -1.63 -14.92 14.23
C ASP A 91 -0.76 -14.34 13.11
N PRO A 92 -0.68 -13.00 12.98
CA PRO A 92 0.11 -12.37 11.95
C PRO A 92 1.51 -12.94 11.87
N ARG A 93 2.17 -13.26 13.00
CA ARG A 93 3.53 -13.83 13.09
C ARG A 93 3.71 -15.20 12.42
N THR A 94 2.60 -15.90 12.21
CA THR A 94 2.59 -17.26 11.64
C THR A 94 1.98 -17.28 10.25
N ASN A 95 1.64 -16.11 9.70
CA ASN A 95 1.02 -16.03 8.39
C ASN A 95 2.03 -16.44 7.30
N PRO A 96 1.78 -17.53 6.56
CA PRO A 96 2.70 -18.03 5.54
C PRO A 96 2.90 -17.06 4.36
N GLN A 97 2.08 -16.01 4.27
CA GLN A 97 2.17 -14.96 3.25
C GLN A 97 3.01 -13.76 3.70
N GLN A 98 3.61 -13.79 4.89
CA GLN A 98 4.45 -12.69 5.38
C GLN A 98 5.74 -12.52 4.57
N THR A 99 6.03 -11.27 4.26
CA THR A 99 7.33 -10.91 3.67
C THR A 99 8.41 -10.80 4.74
N ILE A 100 9.68 -10.95 4.34
CA ILE A 100 10.83 -10.84 5.25
C ILE A 100 10.85 -9.47 5.96
N GLY A 101 10.46 -8.41 5.26
CA GLY A 101 10.37 -7.06 5.81
C GLY A 101 9.26 -6.89 6.85
N GLU A 102 8.10 -7.51 6.63
CA GLU A 102 7.00 -7.53 7.59
C GLU A 102 7.39 -8.26 8.87
N GLY A 103 8.07 -9.41 8.76
CA GLY A 103 8.59 -10.14 9.92
C GLY A 103 9.60 -9.30 10.73
N ALA A 104 10.52 -8.61 10.07
CA ALA A 104 11.49 -7.74 10.74
C ALA A 104 10.83 -6.55 11.46
N LEU A 105 9.83 -5.93 10.83
CA LEU A 105 9.07 -4.84 11.44
C LEU A 105 8.28 -5.31 12.66
N LEU A 106 7.68 -6.50 12.61
CA LEU A 106 6.94 -7.08 13.72
C LEU A 106 7.83 -7.48 14.88
N ALA A 107 9.00 -8.08 14.60
CA ALA A 107 10.00 -8.36 15.63
C ALA A 107 10.46 -7.06 16.31
N GLN A 108 10.70 -6.00 15.55
CA GLN A 108 11.06 -4.69 16.11
C GLN A 108 9.92 -4.02 16.87
N ALA A 109 8.67 -4.21 16.45
CA ALA A 109 7.49 -3.76 17.17
C ALA A 109 7.21 -4.57 18.45
N GLY A 110 8.03 -5.60 18.75
CA GLY A 110 7.83 -6.47 19.89
C GLY A 110 6.59 -7.33 19.76
N ALA A 111 6.16 -7.60 18.51
CA ALA A 111 4.98 -8.41 18.26
C ALA A 111 5.13 -9.74 18.98
N ASP A 112 6.28 -10.43 18.94
CA ASP A 112 6.49 -11.75 19.57
C ASP A 112 6.13 -11.84 21.06
N ALA A 113 6.12 -10.72 21.80
CA ALA A 113 5.75 -10.70 23.22
C ALA A 113 4.23 -10.51 23.48
N ALA A 114 3.44 -10.16 22.46
CA ALA A 114 2.01 -9.92 22.63
C ALA A 114 1.21 -11.23 22.74
N ASN A 115 0.34 -11.30 23.75
CA ASN A 115 -0.52 -12.46 24.00
C ASN A 115 -1.47 -12.71 22.79
N PRO A 116 -1.44 -13.89 22.15
CA PRO A 116 -2.29 -14.20 21.00
C PRO A 116 -3.79 -14.17 21.34
N ASP A 117 -4.15 -14.45 22.59
CA ASP A 117 -5.53 -14.50 23.08
C ASP A 117 -6.04 -13.15 23.60
N ILE A 118 -5.28 -12.05 23.44
CA ILE A 118 -5.63 -10.75 24.04
C ILE A 118 -7.03 -10.27 23.65
N ARG A 119 -7.49 -10.58 22.43
CA ARG A 119 -8.85 -10.23 21.99
C ARG A 119 -9.91 -11.00 22.77
N ALA A 120 -9.74 -12.31 22.94
CA ALA A 120 -10.65 -13.13 23.72
C ALA A 120 -10.65 -12.75 25.22
N ILE A 121 -9.52 -12.26 25.74
CA ILE A 121 -9.43 -11.71 27.09
C ILE A 121 -10.22 -10.39 27.18
N VAL A 122 -9.97 -9.45 26.26
CA VAL A 122 -10.67 -8.15 26.21
C VAL A 122 -12.18 -8.32 26.06
N ASP A 123 -12.63 -9.22 25.18
CA ASP A 123 -14.06 -9.49 24.95
C ASP A 123 -14.73 -10.08 26.19
N ARG A 124 -14.01 -10.95 26.91
CA ARG A 124 -14.48 -11.56 28.17
C ARG A 124 -14.55 -10.53 29.30
N GLU A 125 -13.61 -9.60 29.34
CA GLU A 125 -13.56 -8.52 30.33
C GLU A 125 -14.56 -7.40 30.03
N ASN A 126 -14.94 -7.20 28.76
CA ASN A 126 -15.84 -6.15 28.31
C ASN A 126 -17.13 -6.67 27.64
N PRO A 127 -17.92 -7.55 28.29
CA PRO A 127 -19.15 -8.04 27.71
C PRO A 127 -20.16 -6.89 27.57
N GLY A 128 -20.57 -6.59 26.33
CA GLY A 128 -21.59 -5.58 26.04
C GLY A 128 -21.08 -4.16 25.74
N VAL A 129 -19.76 -3.95 25.63
CA VAL A 129 -19.23 -2.68 25.10
C VAL A 129 -19.50 -2.63 23.59
N VAL A 130 -20.47 -1.80 23.19
CA VAL A 130 -20.66 -1.46 21.78
C VAL A 130 -19.52 -0.53 21.37
N VAL A 131 -18.57 -1.05 20.60
CA VAL A 131 -17.47 -0.26 20.03
C VAL A 131 -18.02 0.60 18.89
N GLY A 132 -18.46 1.81 19.24
CA GLY A 132 -19.00 2.79 18.29
C GLY A 132 -20.23 3.50 18.85
N SER A 133 -20.45 4.76 18.45
CA SER A 133 -21.67 5.46 18.84
C SER A 133 -22.87 4.90 18.07
N PRO A 134 -23.95 4.47 18.75
CA PRO A 134 -25.14 3.93 18.09
C PRO A 134 -25.72 4.89 17.06
N THR A 135 -25.70 6.19 17.36
CA THR A 135 -26.21 7.26 16.49
C THR A 135 -25.40 7.49 15.23
N PHE A 136 -24.08 7.25 15.25
CA PHE A 136 -23.25 7.32 14.05
C PHE A 136 -23.44 6.09 13.18
N LEU A 137 -23.44 4.91 13.80
CA LEU A 137 -23.65 3.63 13.10
C LEU A 137 -25.02 3.58 12.43
N ASP A 138 -26.06 4.07 13.10
CA ASP A 138 -27.41 4.17 12.56
C ASP A 138 -27.45 5.09 11.33
N LYS A 139 -26.80 6.27 11.40
CA LYS A 139 -26.66 7.18 10.25
C LYS A 139 -25.84 6.59 9.11
N LEU A 140 -24.87 5.74 9.39
CA LEU A 140 -24.04 5.09 8.36
C LEU A 140 -24.80 3.93 7.69
N MET A 141 -25.49 3.10 8.47
CA MET A 141 -26.29 1.99 7.96
C MET A 141 -27.52 2.48 7.18
N PHE A 142 -28.18 3.52 7.70
CA PHE A 142 -29.36 4.14 7.11
C PHE A 142 -29.05 5.48 6.44
N TRP A 143 -27.85 5.62 5.84
CA TRP A 143 -27.40 6.87 5.23
C TRP A 143 -28.23 7.30 4.00
N LYS A 144 -29.09 6.41 3.50
CA LYS A 144 -30.00 6.65 2.37
C LYS A 144 -31.43 6.48 2.88
N ASP A 145 -32.17 7.58 2.89
CA ASP A 145 -33.49 7.76 3.52
C ASP A 145 -34.60 6.77 3.07
N ASP A 146 -34.39 5.99 2.00
CA ASP A 146 -35.41 5.11 1.41
C ASP A 146 -35.41 3.65 1.94
N GLN A 147 -34.62 3.33 2.98
CA GLN A 147 -34.46 1.94 3.47
C GLN A 147 -34.93 1.74 4.91
N ASN A 148 -36.00 2.42 5.33
CA ASN A 148 -36.79 1.93 6.46
C ASN A 148 -37.79 0.91 5.91
N PRO A 149 -37.56 -0.41 5.99
CA PRO A 149 -38.63 -1.36 5.74
C PRO A 149 -39.70 -1.05 6.78
N GLU A 150 -40.82 -0.49 6.33
CA GLU A 150 -41.99 -0.27 7.16
C GLU A 150 -42.33 -1.61 7.82
N VAL A 151 -41.94 -1.74 9.09
CA VAL A 151 -42.24 -2.91 9.91
C VAL A 151 -43.75 -2.88 10.08
N LEU A 152 -44.45 -3.56 9.17
CA LEU A 152 -45.89 -3.72 9.24
C LEU A 152 -46.21 -4.33 10.60
N PRO A 153 -46.92 -3.62 11.49
CA PRO A 153 -47.31 -4.20 12.75
C PRO A 153 -48.22 -5.41 12.49
N PRO A 154 -48.12 -6.48 13.29
CA PRO A 154 -49.07 -7.58 13.21
C PRO A 154 -50.50 -7.04 13.41
N PRO A 155 -51.51 -7.65 12.75
CA PRO A 155 -52.87 -7.13 12.77
C PRO A 155 -53.38 -7.04 14.22
N GLY A 156 -53.57 -5.81 14.70
CA GLY A 156 -54.07 -5.50 16.05
C GLY A 156 -53.16 -4.62 16.93
N GLY A 157 -51.94 -4.27 16.50
CA GLY A 157 -51.06 -3.38 17.26
C GLY A 157 -51.25 -1.90 16.90
N THR A 158 -51.55 -1.04 17.88
CA THR A 158 -51.60 0.42 17.68
C THR A 158 -50.21 1.03 17.80
N LEU A 159 -49.81 1.85 16.82
CA LEU A 159 -48.59 2.66 16.84
C LEU A 159 -48.70 3.77 17.90
N SER A 160 -48.15 3.58 19.09
CA SER A 160 -47.87 4.69 20.00
C SER A 160 -46.55 5.35 19.60
N THR A 161 -46.62 6.28 18.64
CA THR A 161 -45.53 7.23 18.38
C THR A 161 -45.54 8.31 19.47
N THR A 162 -45.06 7.96 20.66
CA THR A 162 -44.83 8.97 21.71
C THR A 162 -43.45 9.57 21.48
N ARG A 163 -43.38 10.59 20.63
CA ARG A 163 -42.22 11.48 20.53
C ARG A 163 -42.23 12.40 21.76
N GLU A 164 -41.78 11.87 22.90
CA GLU A 164 -41.57 12.68 24.10
C GLU A 164 -40.53 13.76 23.79
N THR A 165 -41.01 15.01 23.80
CA THR A 165 -40.19 16.21 23.71
C THR A 165 -39.62 16.47 25.11
N GLY A 166 -38.37 16.08 25.33
CA GLY A 166 -37.62 16.36 26.55
C GLY A 166 -36.57 17.44 26.30
N LYS A 167 -36.67 18.53 27.08
CA LYS A 167 -35.81 19.72 27.12
C LYS A 167 -34.38 19.40 27.57
#